data_AF-A0AAU2C893-F1
#
_entry.id   AF-A0AAU2C893-F1
#
_cell.length_a   1.000
_cell.length_b   1.000
_cell.length_c   1.000
_cell.angle_alpha   90.00
_cell.angle_beta   90.00
_cell.angle_gamma   90.00
#
_symmetry.space_group_name_H-M   'P 1'
#
loop_
_entity.id
_entity.type
_entity.pdbx_description
1 polymer ?
#
loop_
_entity_poly.entity_id
_entity_poly.type
_entity_poly.pdbx_seq_one_letter_code
_entity_poly.pdbx_strand_id
1 'polypeptide(L)'
;MALVRKGSRRIFVDGTVYRWRLRGRPTYFQGLTWSPCTFAVEHADTPGVTLVVTTDQPHLSNWFGREAEPLLPSGVAAAVRRALREGWTPTAPGSAFHLDQSAGFTPSN
;
A
#
# COMPACT_ATOMS: atom_id res chain seq x y z
N MET A 1 9.32 9.82 -6.98
CA MET A 1 9.45 8.46 -7.56
C MET A 1 8.06 8.07 -8.03
N ALA A 2 7.87 7.68 -9.29
CA ALA A 2 6.53 7.36 -9.81
C ALA A 2 6.31 5.83 -9.84
N LEU A 3 5.08 5.39 -9.60
CA LEU A 3 4.71 3.98 -9.68
C LEU A 3 4.79 3.50 -11.13
N VAL A 4 5.42 2.34 -11.29
CA VAL A 4 5.44 1.65 -12.58
C VAL A 4 4.01 1.33 -12.98
N ARG A 5 3.60 1.72 -14.19
CA ARG A 5 2.23 1.47 -14.70
C ARG A 5 1.90 -0.02 -14.75
N LYS A 6 2.88 -0.87 -15.08
CA LYS A 6 2.71 -2.32 -15.14
C LYS A 6 2.43 -2.90 -13.75
N GLY A 7 1.31 -3.61 -13.62
CA GLY A 7 0.87 -4.22 -12.36
C GLY A 7 0.28 -3.21 -11.36
N SER A 8 0.12 -1.95 -11.75
CA SER A 8 -0.65 -0.97 -10.99
C SER A 8 -2.14 -1.07 -11.35
N ARG A 9 -3.00 -0.70 -10.41
CA ARG A 9 -4.45 -0.67 -10.56
C ARG A 9 -4.95 0.75 -10.32
N ARG A 10 -6.06 1.13 -10.96
CA ARG A 10 -6.73 2.39 -10.70
C ARG A 10 -7.83 2.21 -9.66
N ILE A 11 -8.07 3.25 -8.87
CA ILE A 11 -9.19 3.32 -7.93
C ILE A 11 -9.72 4.75 -7.88
N PHE A 12 -11.04 4.90 -7.80
CA PHE A 12 -11.70 6.17 -7.61
C PHE A 12 -12.05 6.34 -6.13
N VAL A 13 -11.55 7.40 -5.50
CA VAL A 13 -11.80 7.73 -4.11
C VAL A 13 -12.24 9.18 -4.04
N ASP A 14 -13.48 9.40 -3.63
CA ASP A 14 -14.06 10.70 -3.32
C ASP A 14 -13.82 11.78 -4.40
N GLY A 15 -14.03 11.43 -5.68
CA GLY A 15 -13.84 12.36 -6.80
C GLY A 15 -12.49 12.27 -7.50
N THR A 16 -11.50 11.62 -6.90
CA THR A 16 -10.12 11.59 -7.40
C THR A 16 -9.70 10.19 -7.84
N VAL A 17 -9.04 10.10 -8.99
CA VAL A 17 -8.48 8.83 -9.48
C VAL A 17 -7.06 8.67 -8.95
N TYR A 18 -6.82 7.55 -8.28
CA TYR A 18 -5.52 7.14 -7.81
C TYR A 18 -5.02 5.91 -8.57
N ARG A 19 -3.71 5.74 -8.59
CA ARG A 19 -3.03 4.52 -9.01
C ARG A 19 -2.39 3.88 -7.78
N TRP A 20 -2.61 2.59 -7.59
CA TRP A 20 -2.02 1.84 -6.50
C TRP A 20 -1.36 0.56 -6.97
N ARG A 21 -0.37 0.09 -6.20
CA ARG A 21 0.38 -1.11 -6.52
C ARG A 21 0.87 -1.81 -5.26
N LEU A 22 0.54 -3.09 -5.15
CA LEU A 22 1.22 -4.05 -4.29
C LEU A 22 2.21 -4.85 -5.14
N ARG A 23 3.42 -5.08 -4.62
CA ARG A 23 4.46 -5.83 -5.35
C ARG A 23 4.02 -7.29 -5.45
N GLY A 24 4.08 -7.90 -6.64
CA GLY A 24 3.65 -9.30 -6.81
C GLY A 24 4.56 -10.34 -6.14
N ARG A 25 5.87 -10.09 -6.07
CA ARG A 25 6.83 -10.94 -5.34
C ARG A 25 7.12 -10.28 -3.98
N PRO A 26 7.08 -11.01 -2.85
CA PRO A 26 7.38 -10.42 -1.55
C PRO A 26 8.83 -9.91 -1.51
N THR A 27 9.09 -8.95 -0.63
CA THR A 27 10.46 -8.72 -0.14
C THR A 27 10.93 -9.92 0.67
N TYR A 28 12.23 -10.00 0.99
CA TYR A 28 12.75 -11.09 1.81
C TYR A 28 12.02 -11.20 3.16
N PHE A 29 11.90 -10.07 3.89
CA PHE A 29 11.19 -10.01 5.17
C PHE A 29 9.70 -10.37 5.06
N GLN A 30 9.03 -9.97 3.97
CA GLN A 30 7.64 -10.36 3.72
C GLN A 30 7.51 -11.85 3.37
N GLY A 31 8.51 -12.41 2.67
CA GLY A 31 8.59 -13.83 2.34
C GLY A 31 8.73 -14.68 3.60
N LEU A 32 9.54 -14.21 4.55
CA LEU A 32 9.68 -14.81 5.87
C LEU A 32 8.54 -14.48 6.84
N THR A 33 7.55 -13.69 6.45
CA THR A 33 6.47 -13.20 7.33
C THR A 33 6.98 -12.46 8.58
N TRP A 34 8.16 -11.84 8.48
CA TRP A 34 8.75 -10.98 9.51
C TRP A 34 8.28 -9.53 9.40
N SER A 35 7.78 -9.14 8.22
CA SER A 35 7.13 -7.85 8.02
C SER A 35 5.82 -8.01 7.27
N PRO A 36 4.84 -7.13 7.53
CA PRO A 36 3.59 -7.15 6.82
C PRO A 36 3.75 -6.69 5.35
N CYS A 37 2.71 -6.95 4.56
CA CYS A 37 2.67 -6.50 3.18
C CYS A 37 2.46 -4.99 3.10
N THR A 38 3.07 -4.39 2.08
CA THR A 38 2.99 -2.95 1.82
C THR A 38 2.49 -2.71 0.41
N PHE A 39 1.72 -1.63 0.24
CA PHE A 39 1.32 -1.15 -1.07
C PHE A 39 1.54 0.36 -1.17
N ALA A 40 1.73 0.83 -2.40
CA ALA A 40 1.94 2.24 -2.67
C ALA A 40 0.79 2.81 -3.48
N VAL A 41 0.50 4.10 -3.27
CA VAL A 41 -0.54 4.85 -3.97
C VAL A 41 0.02 6.20 -4.42
N GLU A 42 -0.36 6.64 -5.62
CA GLU A 42 -0.07 7.97 -6.16
C GLU A 42 -1.33 8.53 -6.84
N HIS A 43 -1.37 9.84 -7.03
CA HIS A 43 -2.38 10.46 -7.90
C HIS A 43 -2.21 9.93 -9.33
N ALA A 44 -3.31 9.54 -10.00
CA ALA A 44 -3.20 8.83 -11.27
C ALA A 44 -2.65 9.68 -12.44
N ASP A 45 -3.00 10.96 -12.44
CA ASP A 45 -2.69 11.90 -13.53
C ASP A 45 -1.53 12.86 -13.19
N THR A 46 -1.54 13.46 -11.99
CA THR A 46 -0.51 14.38 -11.49
C THR A 46 0.23 13.81 -10.25
N PRO A 47 1.04 12.75 -10.40
CA PRO A 47 1.72 12.12 -9.27
C PRO A 47 2.76 13.06 -8.62
N GLY A 48 2.58 13.34 -7.33
CA GLY A 48 3.51 14.05 -6.46
C GLY A 48 4.05 13.13 -5.36
N VAL A 49 3.61 13.33 -4.11
CA VAL A 49 3.97 12.48 -2.97
C VAL A 49 3.31 11.09 -3.09
N THR A 50 4.13 10.04 -3.07
CA THR A 50 3.64 8.66 -2.96
C THR A 50 3.21 8.35 -1.52
N LEU A 51 2.02 7.79 -1.34
CA LEU A 51 1.60 7.15 -0.10
C LEU A 51 2.13 5.72 -0.07
N VAL A 52 2.79 5.33 1.02
CA VAL A 52 3.20 3.95 1.30
C VAL A 52 2.43 3.47 2.52
N VAL A 53 1.61 2.44 2.35
CA VAL A 53 0.77 1.88 3.41
C VAL A 53 1.36 0.56 3.85
N THR A 54 1.59 0.42 5.16
CA THR A 54 1.93 -0.84 5.82
C THR A 54 0.65 -1.45 6.39
N THR A 55 0.31 -2.66 5.98
CA THR A 55 -0.91 -3.36 6.42
C THR A 55 -0.68 -4.19 7.67
N ASP A 56 -1.72 -4.88 8.16
CA ASP A 56 -1.66 -5.91 9.19
C ASP A 56 -1.59 -7.34 8.62
N GLN A 57 -1.49 -7.49 7.29
CA GLN A 57 -1.53 -8.79 6.61
C GLN A 57 -0.14 -9.27 6.18
N PRO A 58 0.15 -10.59 6.26
CA PRO A 58 1.27 -11.18 5.55
C PRO A 58 1.13 -10.98 4.03
N HIS A 59 2.25 -11.08 3.31
CA HIS A 59 2.17 -11.08 1.84
C HIS A 59 1.54 -12.40 1.35
N LEU A 60 0.58 -12.35 0.43
CA LEU A 60 -0.12 -13.54 -0.10
C LEU A 60 0.83 -14.63 -0.63
N SER A 61 1.92 -14.23 -1.28
CA SER A 61 2.96 -15.15 -1.76
C SER A 61 4.13 -15.37 -0.78
N ASN A 62 3.87 -15.32 0.53
CA ASN A 62 4.89 -15.63 1.55
C ASN A 62 5.37 -17.09 1.45
N TRP A 63 6.55 -17.38 1.97
CA TRP A 63 7.21 -18.68 1.82
C TRP A 63 6.82 -19.69 2.91
N PHE A 64 6.13 -19.23 3.95
CA PHE A 64 5.69 -20.06 5.08
C PHE A 64 4.25 -20.56 4.92
N GLY A 65 3.57 -20.23 3.82
CA GLY A 65 2.18 -20.62 3.59
C GLY A 65 1.21 -20.03 4.61
N ARG A 66 1.60 -18.94 5.29
CA ARG A 66 0.74 -18.29 6.28
C ARG A 66 -0.47 -17.68 5.59
N GLU A 67 -1.64 -17.93 6.16
CA GLU A 67 -2.90 -17.38 5.67
C GLU A 67 -2.86 -15.84 5.72
N ALA A 68 -3.35 -15.23 4.64
CA ALA A 68 -3.39 -13.78 4.48
C ALA A 68 -4.60 -13.42 3.62
N GLU A 69 -5.23 -12.30 3.96
CA GLU A 69 -6.36 -11.81 3.21
C GLU A 69 -5.93 -10.98 1.99
N PRO A 70 -6.57 -11.13 0.82
CA PRO A 70 -6.31 -10.27 -0.32
C PRO A 70 -6.61 -8.80 -0.03
N LEU A 71 -5.72 -7.92 -0.48
CA LEU A 71 -5.93 -6.48 -0.35
C LEU A 71 -7.08 -6.01 -1.26
N LEU A 72 -8.22 -5.70 -0.64
CA LEU A 72 -9.43 -5.26 -1.34
C LEU A 72 -9.35 -3.78 -1.77
N PRO A 73 -10.00 -3.39 -2.89
CA PRO A 73 -10.11 -1.99 -3.28
C PRO A 73 -10.74 -1.10 -2.20
N SER A 74 -11.71 -1.62 -1.43
CA SER A 74 -12.31 -0.90 -0.30
C SER A 74 -11.29 -0.55 0.79
N GLY A 75 -10.35 -1.47 1.09
CA GLY A 75 -9.25 -1.23 2.02
C GLY A 75 -8.29 -0.16 1.50
N VAL A 76 -7.95 -0.21 0.21
CA VAL A 76 -7.14 0.84 -0.44
C VAL A 76 -7.82 2.21 -0.35
N ALA A 77 -9.13 2.29 -0.64
CA ALA A 77 -9.89 3.52 -0.52
C ALA A 77 -9.91 4.06 0.92
N ALA A 78 -10.09 3.20 1.91
CA ALA A 78 -10.06 3.58 3.32
C ALA A 78 -8.69 4.14 3.74
N ALA A 79 -7.59 3.50 3.30
CA ALA A 79 -6.23 3.97 3.56
C ALA A 79 -5.96 5.33 2.91
N VAL A 80 -6.40 5.54 1.66
CA VAL A 80 -6.31 6.83 0.98
C VAL A 80 -7.04 7.93 1.77
N ARG A 81 -8.30 7.70 2.16
CA ARG A 81 -9.07 8.66 2.96
C ARG A 81 -8.41 8.98 4.29
N ARG A 82 -7.83 7.97 4.94
CA ARG A 82 -7.10 8.15 6.20
C ARG A 82 -5.85 9.01 5.97
N ALA A 83 -5.02 8.68 4.99
CA ALA A 83 -3.82 9.44 4.66
C ALA A 83 -4.13 10.90 4.31
N LEU A 84 -5.19 11.16 3.53
CA LEU A 84 -5.64 12.53 3.22
C LEU A 84 -6.00 13.31 4.48
N ARG A 85 -6.71 12.69 5.44
CA ARG A 85 -7.02 13.31 6.75
C ARG A 85 -5.77 13.54 7.60
N GLU A 86 -4.75 12.70 7.45
CA GLU A 86 -3.46 12.80 8.16
C GLU A 86 -2.46 13.74 7.44
N GLY A 87 -2.87 14.42 6.37
CA GLY A 87 -2.06 15.45 5.71
C GLY A 87 -1.28 14.99 4.48
N TRP A 88 -1.54 13.79 3.96
CA TRP A 88 -1.00 13.39 2.67
C TRP A 88 -1.51 14.30 1.56
N THR A 89 -0.59 14.89 0.79
CA THR A 89 -0.88 15.80 -0.34
C THR A 89 -0.42 15.15 -1.66
N PRO A 90 -1.30 14.41 -2.38
CA PRO A 90 -0.90 13.50 -3.45
C PRO A 90 -0.22 14.15 -4.67
N THR A 91 -0.43 15.45 -4.88
CA THR A 91 0.07 16.23 -6.02
C THR A 91 1.26 17.14 -5.65
N ALA A 92 1.54 17.32 -4.36
CA ALA A 92 2.68 18.12 -3.92
C ALA A 92 4.00 17.35 -4.16
N PRO A 93 5.13 18.03 -4.41
CA PRO A 93 6.43 17.38 -4.39
C PRO A 93 6.83 17.06 -2.94
N GLY A 94 7.55 15.95 -2.74
CA GLY A 94 8.05 15.59 -1.42
C GLY A 94 8.53 14.15 -1.30
N SER A 95 8.97 13.78 -0.09
CA SER A 95 9.26 12.40 0.31
C SER A 95 7.97 11.60 0.45
N ALA A 96 8.09 10.27 0.45
CA ALA A 96 6.93 9.40 0.62
C ALA A 96 6.21 9.66 1.96
N PHE A 97 4.89 9.64 1.93
CA PHE A 97 4.04 9.68 3.12
C PHE A 97 3.80 8.25 3.59
N HIS A 98 4.13 7.94 4.84
CA HIS A 98 4.00 6.60 5.39
C HIS A 98 2.77 6.51 6.30
N LEU A 99 1.87 5.59 5.98
CA LEU A 99 0.72 5.26 6.82
C LEU A 99 0.93 3.85 7.39
N ASP A 100 1.07 3.77 8.72
CA ASP A 100 1.21 2.51 9.42
C ASP A 100 -0.14 2.00 9.92
N GLN A 101 -0.55 0.83 9.41
CA GLN A 101 -1.73 0.08 9.81
C GLN A 101 -1.37 -1.34 10.26
N SER A 102 -0.12 -1.57 10.68
CA SER A 102 0.38 -2.88 11.09
C SER A 102 -0.07 -3.34 12.47
N ALA A 103 -0.89 -2.55 13.17
CA ALA A 103 -1.44 -2.91 14.46
C ALA A 103 -2.14 -4.29 14.39
N GLY A 104 -1.70 -5.23 15.22
CA GLY A 104 -2.20 -6.62 15.24
C GLY A 104 -1.40 -7.61 14.39
N PHE A 105 -0.47 -7.14 13.53
CA PHE A 105 0.44 -8.04 12.84
C PHE A 105 1.41 -8.69 13.83
N THR A 106 1.45 -10.02 13.85
CA THR A 106 2.41 -10.80 14.64
C THR A 106 3.46 -11.40 13.71
N PRO A 107 4.75 -11.02 13.78
CA PRO A 107 5.80 -11.65 12.99
C PRO A 107 5.94 -13.14 13.30
N SER A 108 6.32 -13.95 12.31
CA SER A 108 6.68 -15.34 12.57
C SER A 108 8.08 -15.42 13.20
N ASN A 109 8.25 -16.27 14.21
CA ASN A 109 9.54 -16.55 14.86
C ASN A 109 10.44 -17.43 13.97
#